data_AF-A0A353Z776-F1
#
_entry.id   AF-A0A353Z776-F1
#
_cell.length_a   1.000
_cell.length_b   1.000
_cell.length_c   1.000
_cell.angle_alpha   90.00
_cell.angle_beta   90.00
_cell.angle_gamma   90.00
#
_symmetry.space_group_name_H-M   'P 1'
#
loop_
_entity.id
_entity.type
_entity.pdbx_description
1 polymer ?
#
loop_
_entity_poly.entity_id
_entity_poly.type
_entity_poly.pdbx_seq_one_letter_code
_entity_poly.pdbx_strand_id
1 'polypeptide(L)'
;MIGTSLLPPLTGVGAMSVQDDSAAIADGIRAMRVFTGALVAGALSFLLVVAAIKWGAKPEGDGRLNPVMLTLMGQSVLTLLLGWFYPRGIAAKRRGELVQSLDANGGQDEVSASDLMNVFRGTSIFRLVLWESTVFTTLICTIITGHLWLLWFAGAVLLLMAWGWPTVPSVTRWVLEQRELIRQES
;
A
#
# COMPACT_ATOMS: atom_id res chain seq x y z
N MET A 1 -2.94 27.31 60.84
CA MET A 1 -3.90 26.57 60.01
C MET A 1 -3.17 26.16 58.73
N ILE A 2 -2.72 24.91 58.68
CA ILE A 2 -1.94 24.35 57.56
C ILE A 2 -2.91 23.44 56.81
N GLY A 3 -3.28 23.83 55.58
CA GLY A 3 -4.14 23.04 54.71
C GLY A 3 -3.31 22.01 53.95
N THR A 4 -3.42 20.75 54.35
CA THR A 4 -2.88 19.58 53.65
C THR A 4 -3.72 19.31 52.40
N SER A 5 -3.19 19.68 51.22
CA SER A 5 -3.76 19.27 49.94
C SER A 5 -3.43 17.80 49.67
N LEU A 6 -4.43 16.95 49.87
CA LEU A 6 -4.44 15.55 49.43
C LEU A 6 -4.64 15.53 47.91
N LEU A 7 -3.55 15.53 47.14
CA LEU A 7 -3.60 15.14 45.74
C LEU A 7 -3.63 13.59 45.65
N PRO A 8 -4.58 13.00 44.91
CA PRO A 8 -4.60 11.56 44.71
C PRO A 8 -3.42 11.11 43.84
N PRO A 9 -2.92 9.87 44.04
CA PRO A 9 -1.80 9.35 43.28
C PRO A 9 -2.18 9.15 41.80
N LEU A 10 -1.42 9.79 40.91
CA LEU A 10 -1.44 9.57 39.46
C LEU A 10 -1.00 8.14 39.14
N THR A 11 -1.94 7.20 39.25
CA THR A 11 -1.77 5.79 38.91
C THR A 11 -2.76 5.45 37.82
N GLY A 12 -2.45 5.78 36.56
CA GLY A 12 -3.41 5.49 35.48
C GLY A 12 -3.01 5.80 34.04
N VAL A 13 -1.86 6.43 33.75
CA VAL A 13 -1.57 6.87 32.37
C VAL A 13 -0.83 5.80 31.53
N GLY A 14 -0.21 4.79 32.14
CA GLY A 14 0.66 3.84 31.43
C GLY A 14 -0.01 2.60 30.80
N ALA A 15 -1.22 2.21 31.24
CA ALA A 15 -1.85 0.95 30.80
C ALA A 15 -2.82 1.13 29.62
N MET A 16 -3.23 2.37 29.32
CA MET A 16 -4.22 2.66 28.27
C MET A 16 -3.58 2.71 26.86
N SER A 17 -2.27 2.99 26.74
CA SER A 17 -1.62 3.16 25.43
C SER A 17 -1.46 1.87 24.61
N VAL A 18 -1.08 0.76 25.25
CA VAL A 18 -0.75 -0.49 24.53
C VAL A 18 -2.00 -1.19 23.98
N GLN A 19 -3.12 -1.11 24.70
CA GLN A 19 -4.36 -1.76 24.31
C GLN A 19 -5.08 -0.97 23.20
N ASP A 20 -5.03 0.36 23.25
CA ASP A 20 -5.60 1.24 22.22
C ASP A 20 -4.83 1.14 20.90
N ASP A 21 -3.49 1.07 20.95
CA ASP A 21 -2.65 0.84 19.78
C ASP A 21 -2.98 -0.48 19.06
N SER A 22 -3.22 -1.53 19.83
CA SER A 22 -3.52 -2.86 19.28
C SER A 22 -4.86 -2.89 18.54
N ALA A 23 -5.88 -2.21 19.07
CA ALA A 23 -7.20 -2.10 18.43
C ALA A 23 -7.11 -1.26 17.14
N ALA A 24 -6.43 -0.11 17.18
CA ALA A 24 -6.24 0.75 16.01
C ALA A 24 -5.48 0.03 14.88
N ILE A 25 -4.47 -0.78 15.22
CA ILE A 25 -3.73 -1.62 14.27
C ILE A 25 -4.65 -2.65 13.61
N ALA A 26 -5.47 -3.34 14.40
CA ALA A 26 -6.39 -4.36 13.88
C ALA A 26 -7.43 -3.78 12.92
N ASP A 27 -8.02 -2.62 13.27
CA ASP A 27 -8.99 -1.92 12.43
C ASP A 27 -8.36 -1.40 11.14
N GLY A 28 -7.15 -0.84 11.23
CA GLY A 28 -6.37 -0.42 10.06
C GLY A 28 -6.12 -1.58 9.08
N ILE A 29 -5.72 -2.75 9.59
CA ILE A 29 -5.51 -3.95 8.76
C ILE A 29 -6.82 -4.42 8.13
N ARG A 30 -7.93 -4.43 8.87
CA ARG A 30 -9.24 -4.82 8.34
C ARG A 30 -9.65 -3.92 7.18
N ALA A 31 -9.53 -2.60 7.35
CA ALA A 31 -9.82 -1.64 6.29
C ALA A 31 -8.95 -1.87 5.04
N MET A 32 -7.64 -2.10 5.23
CA MET A 32 -6.73 -2.40 4.13
C MET A 32 -7.07 -3.69 3.40
N ARG A 33 -7.51 -4.75 4.10
CA ARG A 33 -7.94 -6.01 3.48
C ARG A 33 -9.17 -5.81 2.61
N VAL A 34 -10.16 -5.05 3.11
CA VAL A 34 -11.37 -4.73 2.33
C VAL A 34 -10.99 -3.95 1.08
N PHE A 35 -10.14 -2.94 1.21
CA PHE A 35 -9.69 -2.14 0.06
C PHE A 35 -8.89 -2.97 -0.95
N THR A 36 -7.92 -3.75 -0.49
CA THR A 36 -7.12 -4.64 -1.35
C THR A 36 -8.00 -5.66 -2.07
N GLY A 37 -8.94 -6.27 -1.34
CA GLY A 37 -9.91 -7.21 -1.90
C GLY A 37 -10.80 -6.57 -2.96
N ALA A 38 -11.29 -5.35 -2.72
CA ALA A 38 -12.12 -4.62 -3.68
C ALA A 38 -11.36 -4.29 -4.98
N LEU A 39 -10.11 -3.81 -4.88
CA LEU A 39 -9.28 -3.51 -6.06
C LEU A 39 -8.95 -4.78 -6.85
N VAL A 40 -8.53 -5.86 -6.16
CA VAL A 40 -8.21 -7.14 -6.82
C VAL A 40 -9.44 -7.74 -7.48
N ALA A 41 -10.61 -7.70 -6.82
CA ALA A 41 -11.85 -8.19 -7.40
C ALA A 41 -12.30 -7.36 -8.62
N GLY A 42 -12.15 -6.03 -8.55
CA GLY A 42 -12.42 -5.13 -9.68
C GLY A 42 -11.53 -5.46 -10.88
N ALA A 43 -10.21 -5.50 -10.67
CA ALA A 43 -9.24 -5.85 -11.71
C ALA A 43 -9.47 -7.27 -12.28
N LEU A 44 -9.80 -8.24 -11.43
CA LEU A 44 -10.10 -9.62 -11.84
C LEU A 44 -11.37 -9.70 -12.68
N SER A 45 -12.44 -9.00 -12.28
CA SER A 45 -13.69 -8.96 -13.04
C SER A 45 -13.46 -8.38 -14.43
N PHE A 46 -12.66 -7.32 -14.55
CA PHE A 46 -12.32 -6.72 -15.83
C PHE A 46 -11.45 -7.65 -16.67
N LEU A 47 -10.47 -8.33 -16.07
CA LEU A 47 -9.67 -9.36 -16.74
C LEU A 47 -10.55 -10.46 -17.34
N LEU A 48 -11.52 -10.98 -16.57
CA LEU A 48 -12.43 -12.02 -17.05
C LEU A 48 -13.30 -11.54 -18.22
N VAL A 49 -13.78 -10.30 -18.18
CA VAL A 49 -14.55 -9.70 -19.28
C VAL A 49 -13.69 -9.59 -20.54
N VAL A 50 -12.46 -9.06 -20.43
CA VAL A 50 -11.54 -8.95 -21.58
C VAL A 50 -11.17 -10.32 -22.14
N ALA A 51 -10.90 -11.29 -21.27
CA ALA A 51 -10.63 -12.67 -21.68
C ALA A 51 -11.82 -13.27 -22.43
N ALA A 52 -13.05 -13.10 -21.92
CA ALA A 52 -14.26 -13.60 -22.57
C ALA A 52 -14.49 -12.94 -23.95
N ILE A 53 -14.28 -11.62 -24.07
CA ILE A 53 -14.39 -10.89 -25.34
C ILE A 53 -13.39 -11.43 -26.36
N LYS A 54 -12.14 -11.71 -25.94
CA LYS A 54 -11.07 -12.13 -26.87
C LYS A 54 -11.03 -13.63 -27.13
N TRP A 55 -11.62 -14.48 -26.29
CA TRP A 55 -11.63 -15.94 -26.46
C TRP A 55 -12.32 -16.41 -27.75
N GLY A 56 -13.35 -15.69 -28.20
CA GLY A 56 -14.08 -16.00 -29.44
C GLY A 56 -13.66 -15.16 -30.66
N ALA A 57 -12.77 -14.19 -30.48
CA ALA A 57 -12.33 -13.31 -31.55
C ALA A 57 -11.19 -13.96 -32.35
N LYS A 58 -11.18 -13.77 -33.68
CA LYS A 58 -10.00 -14.14 -34.48
C LYS A 58 -8.82 -13.27 -34.04
N PRO A 59 -7.59 -13.80 -33.97
CA PRO A 59 -6.42 -12.99 -33.69
C PRO A 59 -6.24 -11.97 -34.83
N GLU A 60 -6.46 -10.69 -34.52
CA GLU A 60 -6.37 -9.57 -35.48
C GLU A 60 -4.94 -9.03 -35.62
N GLY A 61 -3.97 -9.59 -34.89
CA GLY A 61 -2.59 -9.14 -34.92
C GLY A 61 -1.77 -9.86 -35.99
N ASP A 62 -1.15 -9.10 -36.89
CA ASP A 62 -0.10 -9.53 -37.83
C ASP A 62 1.24 -9.87 -37.13
N GLY A 63 1.24 -9.93 -35.79
CA GLY A 63 2.41 -10.19 -34.96
C GLY A 63 3.36 -8.99 -34.87
N ARG A 64 3.05 -7.85 -35.50
CA ARG A 64 3.92 -6.68 -35.51
C ARG A 64 3.67 -5.82 -34.28
N LEU A 65 4.74 -5.33 -33.67
CA LEU A 65 4.65 -4.42 -32.54
C LEU A 65 4.15 -3.06 -33.05
N ASN A 66 2.89 -2.74 -32.80
CA ASN A 66 2.32 -1.43 -33.12
C ASN A 66 2.90 -0.35 -32.15
N PRO A 67 3.22 0.87 -32.62
CA PRO A 67 3.61 1.99 -31.75
C PRO A 67 2.69 2.18 -30.53
N VAL A 68 1.38 2.05 -30.70
CA VAL A 68 0.40 2.17 -29.59
C VAL A 68 0.65 1.11 -28.51
N MET A 69 0.95 -0.12 -28.93
CA MET A 69 1.27 -1.20 -28.00
C MET A 69 2.52 -0.88 -27.20
N LEU A 70 3.59 -0.42 -27.89
CA LEU A 70 4.86 -0.09 -27.24
C LEU A 70 4.69 1.05 -26.23
N THR A 71 3.89 2.07 -26.54
CA THR A 71 3.59 3.16 -25.62
C THR A 71 2.83 2.67 -24.38
N LEU A 72 1.75 1.91 -24.56
CA LEU A 72 0.94 1.41 -23.43
C LEU A 72 1.72 0.42 -22.56
N MET A 73 2.57 -0.41 -23.18
CA MET A 73 3.48 -1.30 -22.47
C MET A 73 4.55 -0.53 -21.69
N GLY A 74 5.18 0.45 -22.32
CA GLY A 74 6.18 1.31 -21.68
C GLY A 74 5.59 2.04 -20.47
N GLN A 75 4.37 2.58 -20.62
CA GLN A 75 3.63 3.17 -19.52
C GLN A 75 3.32 2.15 -18.42
N SER A 76 2.84 0.96 -18.77
CA SER A 76 2.52 -0.10 -17.81
C SER A 76 3.72 -0.51 -16.96
N VAL A 77 4.89 -0.68 -17.61
CA VAL A 77 6.16 -0.99 -16.94
C VAL A 77 6.61 0.18 -16.06
N LEU A 78 6.54 1.42 -16.56
CA LEU A 78 6.91 2.60 -15.78
C LEU A 78 6.03 2.76 -14.53
N THR A 79 4.71 2.62 -14.69
CA THR A 79 3.75 2.68 -13.57
C THR A 79 4.01 1.56 -12.56
N LEU A 80 4.35 0.35 -13.01
CA LEU A 80 4.70 -0.76 -12.15
C LEU A 80 5.97 -0.46 -11.32
N LEU A 81 7.00 0.09 -11.96
CA LEU A 81 8.23 0.52 -11.30
C LEU A 81 7.96 1.64 -10.29
N LEU A 82 7.15 2.64 -10.67
CA LEU A 82 6.74 3.71 -9.74
C LEU A 82 6.00 3.15 -8.53
N GLY A 83 5.16 2.12 -8.72
CA GLY A 83 4.49 1.41 -7.62
C GLY A 83 5.47 0.74 -6.65
N TRP A 84 6.70 0.43 -7.09
CA TRP A 84 7.73 -0.14 -6.24
C TRP A 84 8.56 0.91 -5.51
N PHE A 85 9.01 1.94 -6.21
CA PHE A 85 9.96 2.94 -5.67
C PHE A 85 9.27 4.08 -4.92
N TYR A 86 8.16 4.59 -5.44
CA TYR A 86 7.53 5.79 -4.90
C TYR A 86 6.99 5.63 -3.47
N PRO A 87 6.34 4.51 -3.08
CA PRO A 87 5.89 4.31 -1.71
C PRO A 87 7.03 4.33 -0.69
N ARG A 88 8.23 3.84 -1.06
CA ARG A 88 9.42 3.89 -0.21
C ARG A 88 9.90 5.32 0.02
N GLY A 89 9.87 6.15 -1.02
CA GLY A 89 10.19 7.57 -0.92
C GLY A 89 9.22 8.34 -0.02
N ILE A 90 7.92 8.06 -0.14
CA ILE A 90 6.91 8.65 0.76
C ILE A 90 7.15 8.21 2.21
N ALA A 91 7.38 6.92 2.44
CA ALA A 91 7.64 6.40 3.79
C ALA A 91 8.87 7.07 4.43
N ALA A 92 9.96 7.20 3.67
CA ALA A 92 11.17 7.88 4.15
C ALA A 92 10.92 9.36 4.46
N LYS A 93 10.19 10.08 3.59
CA LYS A 93 9.83 11.48 3.83
C LYS A 93 8.98 11.64 5.10
N ARG A 94 7.93 10.81 5.26
CA ARG A 94 7.06 10.84 6.44
C ARG A 94 7.81 10.46 7.71
N ARG A 95 8.77 9.53 7.64
CA ARG A 95 9.66 9.22 8.76
C ARG A 95 10.45 10.45 9.20
N GLY A 96 11.05 11.18 8.25
CA GLY A 96 11.78 12.41 8.56
C GLY A 96 10.91 13.48 9.22
N GLU A 97 9.65 13.61 8.79
CA GLU A 97 8.66 14.50 9.43
C GLU A 97 8.36 14.07 10.88
N LEU A 98 8.27 12.76 11.14
CA LEU A 98 8.07 12.22 12.49
C LEU A 98 9.29 12.48 13.38
N VAL A 99 10.52 12.23 12.90
CA VAL A 99 11.76 12.50 13.66
C VAL A 99 11.84 13.99 14.04
N GLN A 100 11.59 14.89 13.09
CA GLN A 100 11.58 16.34 13.37
C GLN A 100 10.54 16.74 14.42
N SER A 101 9.39 16.07 14.45
CA SER A 101 8.35 16.34 15.47
C SER A 101 8.77 15.89 16.88
N LEU A 102 9.56 14.82 16.98
CA LEU A 102 10.11 14.35 18.26
C LEU A 102 11.13 15.35 18.84
N ASP A 103 12.04 15.83 17.98
CA ASP A 103 13.05 16.81 18.37
C ASP A 103 12.41 18.11 18.86
N ALA A 104 11.36 18.56 18.17
CA ALA A 104 10.61 19.77 18.53
C ALA A 104 9.89 19.65 19.89
N ASN A 105 9.45 18.45 20.27
CA ASN A 105 8.76 18.18 21.53
C ASN A 105 9.72 17.75 22.67
N GLY A 106 11.04 17.88 22.47
CA GLY A 106 12.03 17.56 23.50
C GLY A 106 12.25 16.07 23.73
N GLY A 107 11.95 15.22 22.74
CA GLY A 107 12.27 13.79 22.74
C GLY A 107 11.53 12.93 23.77
N GLN A 108 10.48 13.46 24.41
CA GLN A 108 9.74 12.74 25.46
C GLN A 108 8.60 11.86 24.93
N ASP A 109 8.05 12.18 23.74
CA ASP A 109 7.00 11.36 23.13
C ASP A 109 7.62 10.24 22.29
N GLU A 110 7.19 8.99 22.48
CA GLU A 110 7.52 7.92 21.53
C GLU A 110 6.62 8.03 20.29
N VAL A 111 7.15 7.68 19.12
CA VAL A 111 6.34 7.63 17.89
C VAL A 111 5.23 6.60 18.04
N SER A 112 3.99 7.11 18.03
CA SER A 112 2.80 6.29 18.16
C SER A 112 2.72 5.24 17.05
N ALA A 113 2.30 4.02 17.40
CA ALA A 113 2.05 2.98 16.41
C ALA A 113 0.95 3.39 15.42
N SER A 114 0.02 4.27 15.83
CA SER A 114 -1.03 4.81 14.97
C SER A 114 -0.48 5.63 13.80
N ASP A 115 0.56 6.42 14.04
CA ASP A 115 1.14 7.31 13.01
C ASP A 115 1.87 6.51 11.95
N LEU A 116 2.65 5.52 12.39
CA LEU A 116 3.31 4.57 11.50
C LEU A 116 2.27 3.75 10.71
N MET A 117 1.18 3.32 11.35
CA MET A 117 0.08 2.64 10.66
C MET A 117 -0.55 3.51 9.57
N ASN A 118 -0.75 4.80 9.83
CA ASN A 118 -1.29 5.73 8.84
C ASN A 118 -0.37 5.87 7.62
N VAL A 119 0.95 5.95 7.85
CA VAL A 119 1.96 5.97 6.77
C VAL A 119 1.92 4.66 5.98
N PHE A 120 1.89 3.51 6.67
CA PHE A 120 1.81 2.20 6.03
C PHE A 120 0.54 2.05 5.17
N ARG A 121 -0.61 2.47 5.69
CA ARG A 121 -1.89 2.44 4.98
C ARG A 121 -1.83 3.29 3.71
N GLY A 122 -1.37 4.54 3.81
CA GLY A 122 -1.29 5.46 2.68
C GLY A 122 -0.36 4.95 1.58
N THR A 123 0.82 4.49 1.95
CA THR A 123 1.82 3.95 1.00
C THR A 123 1.36 2.67 0.33
N SER A 124 0.70 1.78 1.07
CA SER A 124 0.15 0.53 0.54
C SER A 124 -1.03 0.75 -0.41
N ILE A 125 -1.96 1.65 -0.06
CA ILE A 125 -3.08 2.04 -0.93
C ILE A 125 -2.54 2.62 -2.24
N PHE A 126 -1.59 3.56 -2.13
CA PHE A 126 -1.01 4.19 -3.31
C PHE A 126 -0.32 3.18 -4.23
N ARG A 127 0.44 2.24 -3.65
CA ARG A 127 1.04 1.13 -4.40
C ARG A 127 0.00 0.30 -5.15
N LEU A 128 -1.09 -0.09 -4.47
CA LEU A 128 -2.14 -0.89 -5.08
C LEU A 128 -2.84 -0.16 -6.22
N VAL A 129 -3.10 1.14 -6.09
CA VAL A 129 -3.69 1.97 -7.16
C VAL A 129 -2.78 2.04 -8.39
N LEU A 130 -1.47 2.16 -8.20
CA LEU A 130 -0.53 2.13 -9.32
C LEU A 130 -0.51 0.77 -10.01
N TRP A 131 -0.48 -0.33 -9.25
CA TRP A 131 -0.51 -1.68 -9.82
C TRP A 131 -1.83 -1.98 -10.53
N GLU A 132 -2.95 -1.54 -9.97
CA GLU A 132 -4.27 -1.63 -10.60
C GLU A 132 -4.28 -0.87 -11.93
N SER A 133 -3.72 0.34 -11.96
CA SER A 133 -3.58 1.14 -13.19
C SER A 133 -2.76 0.41 -14.26
N THR A 134 -1.69 -0.29 -13.87
CA THR A 134 -0.91 -1.16 -14.77
C THR A 134 -1.76 -2.30 -15.33
N VAL A 135 -2.58 -2.95 -14.49
CA VAL A 135 -3.48 -4.03 -14.93
C VAL A 135 -4.50 -3.49 -15.94
N PHE A 136 -5.21 -2.40 -15.62
CA PHE A 136 -6.19 -1.80 -16.53
C PHE A 136 -5.57 -1.35 -17.85
N THR A 137 -4.43 -0.68 -17.81
CA THR A 137 -3.73 -0.22 -19.02
C THR A 137 -3.33 -1.41 -19.91
N THR A 138 -2.84 -2.49 -19.31
CA THR A 138 -2.49 -3.72 -20.02
C THR A 138 -3.73 -4.38 -20.65
N LEU A 139 -4.84 -4.45 -19.92
CA LEU A 139 -6.08 -5.02 -20.42
C LEU A 139 -6.68 -4.19 -21.57
N ILE A 140 -6.64 -2.86 -21.46
CA ILE A 140 -7.04 -1.95 -22.56
C ILE A 140 -6.12 -2.17 -23.78
N CYS A 141 -4.81 -2.27 -23.56
CA CYS A 141 -3.86 -2.58 -24.63
C CYS A 141 -4.19 -3.91 -25.32
N THR A 142 -4.62 -4.92 -24.55
CA THR A 142 -5.09 -6.21 -25.09
C THR A 142 -6.33 -6.05 -25.96
N ILE A 143 -7.30 -5.22 -25.54
CA ILE A 143 -8.51 -4.95 -26.33
C ILE A 143 -8.14 -4.33 -27.68
N ILE A 144 -7.30 -3.29 -27.66
CA ILE A 144 -6.90 -2.50 -28.83
C ILE A 144 -6.06 -3.33 -29.81
N THR A 145 -5.10 -4.10 -29.30
CA THR A 145 -4.09 -4.77 -30.13
C THR A 145 -4.39 -6.24 -30.41
N GLY A 146 -5.29 -6.85 -29.64
CA GLY A 146 -5.64 -8.27 -29.77
C GLY A 146 -4.56 -9.25 -29.27
N HIS A 147 -3.44 -8.76 -28.72
CA HIS A 147 -2.35 -9.62 -28.26
C HIS A 147 -2.68 -10.31 -26.91
N LEU A 148 -3.09 -11.57 -26.97
CA LEU A 148 -3.50 -12.35 -25.79
C LEU A 148 -2.40 -12.53 -24.73
N TRP A 149 -1.13 -12.44 -25.10
CA TRP A 149 -0.04 -12.58 -24.12
C TRP A 149 -0.03 -11.48 -23.06
N LEU A 150 -0.62 -10.31 -23.38
CA LEU A 150 -0.81 -9.22 -22.42
C LEU A 150 -1.75 -9.61 -21.28
N LEU A 151 -2.66 -10.59 -21.49
CA LEU A 151 -3.47 -11.14 -20.40
C LEU A 151 -2.60 -11.85 -19.35
N TRP A 152 -1.54 -12.55 -19.77
CA TRP A 152 -0.60 -13.16 -18.83
C TRP A 152 0.14 -12.11 -18.01
N PHE A 153 0.53 -10.99 -18.64
CA PHE A 153 1.16 -9.88 -17.92
C PHE A 153 0.20 -9.24 -16.90
N ALA A 154 -1.04 -8.95 -17.30
CA ALA A 154 -2.08 -8.45 -16.40
C ALA A 154 -2.35 -9.42 -15.24
N GLY A 155 -2.45 -10.72 -15.52
CA GLY A 155 -2.61 -11.77 -14.52
C GLY A 155 -1.42 -11.84 -13.55
N ALA A 156 -0.19 -11.71 -14.04
CA ALA A 156 1.01 -11.69 -13.20
C ALA A 156 1.02 -10.49 -12.25
N VAL A 157 0.65 -9.29 -12.72
CA VAL A 157 0.53 -8.10 -11.85
C VAL A 157 -0.60 -8.27 -10.83
N LEU A 158 -1.72 -8.88 -11.22
CA LEU A 158 -2.81 -9.18 -10.29
C LEU A 158 -2.39 -10.18 -9.20
N LEU A 159 -1.61 -11.20 -9.55
CA LEU A 159 -1.00 -12.10 -8.57
C LEU A 159 -0.01 -11.36 -7.65
N LEU A 160 0.76 -10.39 -8.15
CA LEU A 160 1.60 -9.54 -7.30
C LEU A 160 0.78 -8.69 -6.33
N MET A 161 -0.36 -8.13 -6.77
CA MET A 161 -1.30 -7.44 -5.87
C MET A 161 -1.83 -8.38 -4.78
N ALA A 162 -2.23 -9.60 -5.15
CA ALA A 162 -2.70 -10.61 -4.20
C ALA A 162 -1.60 -11.08 -3.25
N TRP A 163 -0.34 -11.19 -3.70
CA TRP A 163 0.80 -11.49 -2.82
C TRP A 163 1.01 -10.37 -1.81
N GLY A 164 0.84 -9.11 -2.23
CA GLY A 164 0.93 -7.93 -1.37
C GLY A 164 -0.15 -7.81 -0.29
N TRP A 165 -0.90 -8.87 0.01
CA TRP A 165 -2.00 -8.88 0.96
C TRP A 165 -1.58 -8.41 2.36
N PRO A 166 -2.33 -7.49 2.99
CA PRO A 166 -2.00 -7.00 4.33
C PRO A 166 -2.26 -8.08 5.38
N THR A 167 -1.17 -8.64 5.89
CA THR A 167 -1.15 -9.60 7.00
C THR A 167 -0.62 -8.93 8.26
N VAL A 168 -1.12 -9.35 9.43
CA VAL A 168 -0.65 -8.82 10.72
C VAL A 168 0.89 -8.91 10.84
N PRO A 169 1.53 -10.06 10.51
CA PRO A 169 2.99 -10.15 10.59
C PRO A 169 3.71 -9.16 9.67
N SER A 170 3.19 -8.91 8.46
CA SER A 170 3.79 -7.95 7.54
C SER A 170 3.73 -6.52 8.07
N VAL A 171 2.61 -6.13 8.67
CA VAL A 171 2.43 -4.78 9.21
C VAL A 171 3.27 -4.59 10.46
N THR A 172 3.24 -5.56 11.39
CA THR A 172 4.04 -5.51 12.61
C THR A 172 5.53 -5.44 12.29
N ARG A 173 6.02 -6.26 11.34
CA ARG A 173 7.43 -6.22 10.91
C ARG A 173 7.79 -4.84 10.36
N TRP A 174 6.95 -4.27 9.50
CA TRP A 174 7.20 -2.94 8.93
C TRP A 174 7.24 -1.85 10.01
N VAL A 175 6.30 -1.88 10.97
CA VAL A 175 6.27 -0.91 12.09
C VAL A 175 7.54 -1.03 12.95
N LEU A 176 7.97 -2.24 13.28
CA LEU A 176 9.20 -2.48 14.03
C LEU A 176 10.43 -1.99 13.27
N GLU A 177 10.52 -2.27 11.97
CA GLU A 177 11.60 -1.75 11.11
C GLU A 177 11.63 -0.21 11.11
N GLN A 178 10.48 0.47 11.02
CA GLN A 178 10.45 1.93 11.07
C GLN A 178 10.84 2.49 12.43
N ARG A 179 10.40 1.87 13.54
CA ARG A 179 10.81 2.29 14.90
C ARG A 179 12.31 2.18 15.10
N GLU A 180 12.92 1.09 14.63
CA GLU A 180 14.36 0.88 14.71
C GLU A 180 15.12 1.94 13.90
N LEU A 181 14.65 2.25 12.68
CA LEU A 181 15.25 3.29 11.84
C LEU A 181 15.14 4.69 12.48
N ILE A 182 14.01 5.00 13.11
CA ILE A 182 13.82 6.27 13.83
C ILE A 182 14.78 6.37 15.02
N ARG A 183 14.95 5.29 15.80
CA ARG A 183 15.88 5.27 16.94
C ARG A 183 17.35 5.41 16.52
N GLN A 184 17.72 4.99 15.32
CA GLN A 184 19.07 5.16 14.78
C GLN A 184 19.31 6.58 14.22
N GLU A 185 18.24 7.30 13.87
CA GLU A 185 18.28 8.67 13.33
C GLU A 185 18.17 9.77 14.42
N SER A 186 17.65 9.43 15.60
CA SER A 186 17.57 10.29 16.81
C SER A 186 18.85 10.25 17.64
#